data_AF-A0AAU7CF41-F1
#
_entry.id   AF-A0AAU7CF41-F1
#
_cell.length_a   1.000
_cell.length_b   1.000
_cell.length_c   1.000
_cell.angle_alpha   90.00
_cell.angle_beta   90.00
_cell.angle_gamma   90.00
#
_symmetry.space_group_name_H-M   'P 1'
#
loop_
_entity.id
_entity.type
_entity.pdbx_description
1 polymer ?
#
loop_
_entity_poly.entity_id
_entity_poly.type
_entity_poly.pdbx_seq_one_letter_code
_entity_poly.pdbx_strand_id
1 'polypeptide(L)'
;MTIARAHLVDSVVARWYRCVTRCVRRAFLLGEGGSDRKLWIENRLQELAGLFSIAVGGFAVLDNHLRVLVRLDLQRAEAWSDEEVVRRWGRLFPPRDQARQPLEVSQAWVEGRLKDEGWVATARQRLQSLSWFMKCLKEPLARLVNREEGARGAFLKGRSYYLHSPCLTN
;
A
#
# COMPACT_ATOMS: atom_id res chain seq x y z
N MET A 1 24.43 8.62 2.72
CA MET A 1 24.50 7.71 1.56
C MET A 1 23.12 7.14 1.26
N THR A 2 22.68 7.16 0.01
CA THR A 2 21.40 6.58 -0.43
C THR A 2 21.63 5.16 -0.95
N ILE A 3 21.16 4.15 -0.22
CA ILE A 3 21.21 2.74 -0.63
C ILE A 3 19.99 2.45 -1.51
N ALA A 4 20.17 1.69 -2.60
CA ALA A 4 19.07 1.32 -3.48
C ALA A 4 18.08 0.40 -2.74
N ARG A 5 16.77 0.57 -3.01
CA ARG A 5 15.69 -0.17 -2.32
C ARG A 5 15.83 -1.69 -2.38
N ALA A 6 16.36 -2.22 -3.48
CA ALA A 6 16.60 -3.65 -3.66
C ALA A 6 17.60 -4.22 -2.63
N HIS A 7 18.49 -3.39 -2.08
CA HIS A 7 19.46 -3.79 -1.05
C HIS A 7 18.96 -3.58 0.38
N LEU A 8 17.74 -3.03 0.58
CA LEU A 8 17.15 -2.79 1.90
C LEU A 8 16.04 -3.78 2.26
N VAL A 9 15.58 -4.56 1.29
CA VAL A 9 14.48 -5.52 1.44
C VAL A 9 14.98 -6.88 0.96
N ASP A 10 15.41 -7.70 1.91
CA ASP A 10 15.75 -9.10 1.70
C ASP A 10 14.61 -9.97 2.23
N SER A 11 13.77 -10.47 1.31
CA SER A 11 12.64 -11.32 1.68
C SER A 11 13.04 -12.71 2.20
N VAL A 12 14.30 -13.11 2.03
CA VAL A 12 14.85 -14.40 2.46
C VAL A 12 15.34 -14.33 3.91
N VAL A 13 15.97 -13.22 4.31
CA VAL A 13 16.57 -13.04 5.65
C VAL A 13 15.61 -12.36 6.65
N ALA A 14 14.74 -11.49 6.17
CA ALA A 14 13.98 -10.56 7.01
C ALA A 14 12.50 -10.54 6.62
N ARG A 15 11.63 -11.13 7.45
CA ARG A 15 10.18 -11.08 7.19
C ARG A 15 9.56 -9.75 7.62
N TRP A 16 10.09 -9.07 8.63
CA TRP A 16 9.52 -7.86 9.21
C TRP A 16 10.27 -6.58 8.84
N TYR A 17 9.49 -5.58 8.44
CA TYR A 17 9.95 -4.26 8.04
C TYR A 17 9.17 -3.17 8.79
N ARG A 18 9.89 -2.15 9.24
CA ARG A 18 9.30 -0.90 9.68
C ARG A 18 9.35 0.10 8.54
N CYS A 19 8.18 0.42 8.00
CA CYS A 19 8.00 1.46 7.00
C CYS A 19 7.76 2.79 7.68
N VAL A 20 8.57 3.80 7.32
CA VAL A 20 8.40 5.16 7.83
C VAL A 20 8.15 6.11 6.68
N THR A 21 7.08 6.91 6.79
CA THR A 21 6.79 8.04 5.90
C THR A 21 6.50 9.28 6.73
N ARG A 22 6.78 10.45 6.17
CA ARG A 22 6.57 11.73 6.83
C ARG A 22 5.67 12.64 6.03
N CYS A 23 4.91 13.47 6.72
CA CYS A 23 4.20 14.60 6.13
C CYS A 23 5.21 15.58 5.52
N VAL A 24 4.80 16.23 4.44
CA VAL A 24 5.49 17.42 3.89
C VAL A 24 4.75 18.68 4.34
N ARG A 25 5.24 19.86 3.92
CA ARG A 25 4.62 21.17 4.23
C ARG A 25 4.52 21.50 5.73
N ARG A 26 5.33 20.83 6.57
CA ARG A 26 5.28 20.93 8.05
C ARG A 26 3.88 20.61 8.63
N ALA A 27 3.07 19.83 7.90
CA ALA A 27 1.73 19.45 8.34
C ALA A 27 1.77 18.36 9.43
N PHE A 28 0.75 18.35 10.28
CA PHE A 28 0.48 17.29 11.25
C PHE A 28 -0.37 16.18 10.62
N LEU A 29 -0.04 14.93 10.91
CA LEU A 29 -0.71 13.76 10.32
C LEU A 29 -2.18 13.69 10.72
N LEU A 30 -2.50 14.04 11.98
CA LEU A 30 -3.87 14.07 12.50
C LEU A 30 -4.52 15.46 12.44
N GLY A 31 -3.83 16.48 11.90
CA GLY A 31 -4.29 17.86 11.96
C GLY A 31 -4.38 18.40 13.39
N GLU A 32 -5.04 19.53 13.56
CA GLU A 32 -5.28 20.18 14.86
C GLU A 32 -6.59 19.67 15.48
N GLY A 33 -6.58 18.42 15.94
CA GLY A 33 -7.71 17.81 16.67
C GLY A 33 -8.95 17.49 15.81
N GLY A 34 -9.75 16.51 16.24
CA GLY A 34 -11.09 16.26 15.69
C GLY A 34 -11.21 15.64 14.29
N SER A 35 -10.11 15.23 13.65
CA SER A 35 -10.17 14.62 12.31
C SER A 35 -10.25 13.08 12.33
N ASP A 36 -11.04 12.50 11.42
CA ASP A 36 -11.14 11.05 11.19
C ASP A 36 -9.88 10.45 10.53
N ARG A 37 -8.79 11.21 10.41
CA ARG A 37 -7.56 10.80 9.71
C ARG A 37 -6.96 9.51 10.27
N LYS A 38 -7.06 9.29 11.59
CA LYS A 38 -6.62 8.03 12.22
C LYS A 38 -7.45 6.85 11.71
N LEU A 39 -8.77 6.99 11.68
CA LEU A 39 -9.68 5.97 11.17
C LEU A 39 -9.46 5.72 9.67
N TRP A 40 -9.17 6.75 8.88
CA TRP A 40 -8.81 6.59 7.46
C TRP A 40 -7.53 5.76 7.28
N ILE A 41 -6.52 5.98 8.13
CA ILE A 41 -5.28 5.20 8.12
C ILE A 41 -5.57 3.74 8.51
N GLU A 42 -6.34 3.52 9.57
CA GLU A 42 -6.71 2.18 10.05
C GLU A 42 -7.47 1.38 8.99
N ASN A 43 -8.56 1.94 8.47
CA ASN A 43 -9.38 1.31 7.44
C ASN A 43 -8.56 0.99 6.19
N ARG A 44 -7.68 1.91 5.77
CA ARG A 44 -6.84 1.69 4.60
C ARG A 44 -5.78 0.62 4.84
N LEU A 45 -5.17 0.57 6.02
CA LEU A 45 -4.21 -0.50 6.37
C LEU A 45 -4.89 -1.86 6.41
N GLN A 46 -6.09 -1.96 6.97
CA GLN A 46 -6.88 -3.20 7.01
C GLN A 46 -7.24 -3.67 5.60
N GLU A 47 -7.71 -2.76 4.74
CA GLU A 47 -8.01 -3.06 3.34
C GLU A 47 -6.77 -3.59 2.61
N LEU A 48 -5.63 -2.90 2.74
CA LEU A 48 -4.39 -3.29 2.08
C LEU A 48 -3.83 -4.63 2.60
N ALA A 49 -3.96 -4.93 3.89
CA ALA A 49 -3.59 -6.24 4.45
C ALA A 49 -4.44 -7.40 3.90
N GLY A 50 -5.69 -7.11 3.53
CA GLY A 50 -6.58 -8.05 2.85
C GLY A 50 -6.22 -8.30 1.40
N LEU A 51 -5.65 -7.30 0.71
CA LEU A 51 -5.37 -7.34 -0.74
C LEU A 51 -3.94 -7.77 -1.07
N PHE A 52 -2.95 -7.25 -0.34
CA PHE A 52 -1.53 -7.53 -0.53
C PHE A 52 -1.10 -8.80 0.20
N SER A 53 0.04 -9.34 -0.23
CA SER A 53 0.72 -10.44 0.45
C SER A 53 1.65 -9.94 1.55
N ILE A 54 1.09 -9.02 2.34
CA ILE A 54 1.80 -8.27 3.36
C ILE A 54 0.88 -8.19 4.58
N ALA A 55 1.30 -8.79 5.68
CA ALA A 55 0.60 -8.65 6.95
C ALA A 55 1.01 -7.34 7.63
N VAL A 56 0.06 -6.69 8.30
CA VAL A 56 0.31 -5.49 9.10
C VAL A 56 0.33 -5.89 10.57
N GLY A 57 1.48 -5.75 11.24
CA GLY A 57 1.62 -6.06 12.67
C GLY A 57 1.23 -4.90 13.57
N GLY A 58 1.16 -3.69 13.03
CA GLY A 58 0.74 -2.50 13.77
C GLY A 58 1.23 -1.23 13.11
N PHE A 59 0.78 -0.09 13.61
CA PHE A 59 1.25 1.22 13.15
C PHE A 59 1.28 2.21 14.31
N ALA A 60 2.08 3.26 14.17
CA ALA A 60 2.15 4.38 15.08
C ALA A 60 2.02 5.68 14.31
N VAL A 61 1.11 6.53 14.78
CA VAL A 61 0.95 7.90 14.32
C VAL A 61 1.68 8.81 15.28
N LEU A 62 2.65 9.56 14.75
CA LEU A 62 3.33 10.66 15.43
C LEU A 62 2.93 11.96 14.74
N ASP A 63 3.32 13.09 15.31
CA ASP A 63 3.02 14.44 14.84
C ASP A 63 3.04 14.58 13.32
N ASN A 64 4.15 14.24 12.68
CA ASN A 64 4.32 14.33 11.24
C ASN A 64 4.88 13.04 10.61
N HIS A 65 4.88 11.92 11.34
CA HIS A 65 5.37 10.64 10.85
C HIS A 65 4.32 9.54 11.03
N LEU A 66 4.19 8.71 9.99
CA LEU A 66 3.49 7.43 10.06
C LEU A 66 4.54 6.32 10.03
N ARG A 67 4.51 5.45 11.04
CA ARG A 67 5.31 4.22 11.10
C ARG A 67 4.39 3.03 10.98
N VAL A 68 4.67 2.10 10.08
CA VAL A 68 3.89 0.87 9.89
C VAL A 68 4.84 -0.31 10.00
N LEU A 69 4.52 -1.27 10.85
CA LEU A 69 5.20 -2.54 10.97
C LEU A 69 4.50 -3.56 10.07
N VAL A 70 5.24 -4.13 9.13
CA VAL A 70 4.69 -5.07 8.13
C VAL A 70 5.55 -6.31 8.01
N ARG A 71 4.90 -7.44 7.71
CA ARG A 71 5.54 -8.71 7.42
C ARG A 71 5.28 -9.10 5.97
N LEU A 72 6.33 -9.38 5.19
CA LEU A 72 6.16 -9.93 3.84
C LEU A 72 5.81 -11.41 3.92
N ASP A 73 4.84 -11.84 3.10
CA ASP A 73 4.39 -13.23 3.03
C ASP A 73 4.39 -13.68 1.57
N LEU A 74 5.54 -14.12 1.05
CA LEU A 74 5.65 -14.48 -0.37
C LEU A 74 4.85 -15.73 -0.72
N GLN A 75 4.83 -16.72 0.19
CA GLN A 75 4.09 -17.97 0.03
C GLN A 75 2.60 -17.73 -0.15
N ARG A 76 2.01 -16.79 0.61
CA ARG A 76 0.60 -16.41 0.43
C ARG A 76 0.30 -15.95 -0.99
N ALA A 77 1.22 -15.25 -1.66
CA ALA A 77 0.99 -14.80 -3.02
C ALA A 77 1.27 -15.85 -4.07
N GLU A 78 2.10 -16.85 -3.79
CA GLU A 78 2.29 -18.01 -4.67
C GLU A 78 1.05 -18.92 -4.65
N ALA A 79 0.38 -19.02 -3.51
CA ALA A 79 -0.82 -19.82 -3.34
C ALA A 79 -2.08 -19.28 -4.06
N TRP A 80 -2.09 -18.00 -4.48
CA TRP A 80 -3.26 -17.43 -5.15
C TRP A 80 -3.45 -17.98 -6.55
N SER A 81 -4.70 -18.19 -6.96
CA SER A 81 -5.02 -18.37 -8.38
C SER A 81 -4.78 -17.07 -9.15
N ASP A 82 -4.61 -17.17 -10.47
CA ASP A 82 -4.50 -15.99 -11.33
C ASP A 82 -5.77 -15.14 -11.26
N GLU A 83 -6.94 -15.77 -11.08
CA GLU A 83 -8.21 -15.06 -10.89
C GLU A 83 -8.19 -14.24 -9.60
N GLU A 84 -7.69 -14.79 -8.49
CA GLU A 84 -7.55 -14.07 -7.23
C GLU A 84 -6.62 -12.87 -7.37
N VAL A 85 -5.50 -13.02 -8.09
CA VAL A 85 -4.57 -11.90 -8.36
C VAL A 85 -5.28 -10.79 -9.12
N VAL A 86 -6.02 -11.12 -10.18
CA VAL A 86 -6.77 -10.16 -10.99
C VAL A 86 -7.82 -9.44 -10.14
N ARG A 87 -8.58 -10.17 -9.32
CA ARG A 87 -9.62 -9.58 -8.46
C ARG A 87 -9.03 -8.69 -7.37
N ARG A 88 -7.95 -9.12 -6.71
CA ARG A 88 -7.22 -8.31 -5.72
C ARG A 88 -6.70 -7.02 -6.35
N TRP A 89 -6.13 -7.11 -7.54
CA TRP A 89 -5.68 -5.94 -8.29
C TRP A 89 -6.83 -5.02 -8.69
N GLY A 90 -7.94 -5.58 -9.17
CA GLY A 90 -9.14 -4.84 -9.55
C GLY A 90 -9.77 -4.06 -8.38
N ARG A 91 -9.70 -4.56 -7.15
CA ARG A 91 -10.14 -3.80 -5.97
C ARG A 91 -9.30 -2.53 -5.72
N LEU A 92 -8.00 -2.58 -6.00
CA LEU A 92 -7.12 -1.41 -5.89
C LEU A 92 -7.26 -0.45 -7.08
N PHE A 93 -7.40 -1.02 -8.28
CA PHE A 93 -7.41 -0.31 -9.55
C PHE A 93 -8.56 -0.82 -10.42
N PRO A 94 -9.80 -0.46 -10.08
CA PRO A 94 -10.96 -0.92 -10.84
C PRO A 94 -10.91 -0.39 -12.28
N PRO A 95 -11.55 -1.10 -13.23
CA PRO A 95 -11.82 -0.54 -14.55
C PRO A 95 -12.52 0.81 -14.41
N ARG A 96 -12.34 1.68 -15.41
CA ARG A 96 -12.96 3.00 -15.41
C ARG A 96 -13.71 3.22 -16.72
N ASP A 97 -14.84 3.90 -16.62
CA ASP A 97 -15.59 4.37 -17.79
C ASP A 97 -14.92 5.58 -18.44
N GLN A 98 -15.55 6.11 -19.50
CA GLN A 98 -15.08 7.29 -20.21
C GLN A 98 -15.04 8.55 -19.32
N ALA A 99 -15.91 8.62 -18.31
CA ALA A 99 -15.94 9.69 -17.32
C ALA A 99 -14.90 9.50 -16.18
N ARG A 100 -14.06 8.47 -16.27
CA ARG A 100 -13.06 8.06 -15.26
C ARG A 100 -13.68 7.61 -13.93
N GLN A 101 -14.95 7.23 -13.90
CA GLN A 101 -15.58 6.65 -12.73
C GLN A 101 -15.22 5.17 -12.60
N PRO A 102 -14.99 4.67 -11.38
CA PRO A 102 -14.70 3.26 -11.15
C PRO A 102 -15.92 2.40 -11.49
N LEU A 103 -15.71 1.40 -12.34
CA LEU A 103 -16.67 0.36 -12.69
C LEU A 103 -16.48 -0.86 -11.78
N GLU A 104 -17.53 -1.66 -11.65
CA GLU A 104 -17.45 -2.94 -10.94
C GLU A 104 -16.46 -3.90 -11.62
N VAL A 105 -15.72 -4.65 -10.80
CA VAL A 105 -14.84 -5.73 -11.27
C VAL A 105 -15.69 -6.94 -11.63
N SER A 106 -16.31 -6.89 -12.82
CA SER A 106 -17.18 -7.94 -13.33
C SER A 106 -16.40 -9.20 -13.74
N GLN A 107 -17.09 -10.34 -13.82
CA GLN A 107 -16.51 -11.59 -14.29
C GLN A 107 -15.90 -11.47 -15.68
N ALA A 108 -16.60 -10.80 -16.60
CA ALA A 108 -16.11 -10.57 -17.96
C ALA A 108 -14.81 -9.74 -17.98
N TRP A 109 -14.67 -8.76 -17.09
CA TRP A 109 -13.43 -8.00 -16.96
C TRP A 109 -12.28 -8.88 -16.44
N VAL A 110 -12.56 -9.72 -15.44
CA VAL A 110 -11.58 -10.66 -14.88
C VAL A 110 -11.09 -11.63 -15.95
N GLU A 111 -12.00 -12.27 -16.67
CA GLU A 111 -11.68 -13.18 -17.79
C GLU A 111 -10.90 -12.49 -18.90
N GLY A 112 -11.23 -11.23 -19.20
CA GLY A 112 -10.47 -10.42 -20.16
C GLY A 112 -9.02 -10.21 -19.72
N ARG A 113 -8.76 -10.02 -18.41
CA ARG A 113 -7.41 -9.85 -17.87
C ARG A 113 -6.63 -11.15 -17.75
N LEU A 114 -7.32 -12.27 -17.50
CA LEU A 114 -6.70 -13.59 -17.42
C LEU A 114 -6.05 -14.03 -18.74
N LYS A 115 -6.47 -13.47 -19.88
CA LYS A 115 -5.85 -13.73 -21.18
C LYS A 115 -4.43 -13.17 -21.33
N ASP A 116 -4.00 -12.29 -20.42
CA ASP A 116 -2.67 -11.68 -20.42
C ASP A 116 -1.85 -12.18 -19.23
N GLU A 117 -1.21 -13.33 -19.41
CA GLU A 117 -0.39 -13.99 -18.38
C GLU A 117 0.75 -13.09 -17.87
N GLY A 118 1.36 -12.30 -18.76
CA GLY A 118 2.43 -11.36 -18.42
C GLY A 118 1.94 -10.23 -17.50
N TRP A 119 0.73 -9.75 -17.76
CA TRP A 119 0.06 -8.79 -16.88
C TRP A 119 -0.26 -9.40 -15.51
N VAL A 120 -0.77 -10.64 -15.47
CA VAL A 120 -1.10 -11.33 -14.21
C VAL A 120 0.16 -11.55 -13.37
N ALA A 121 1.24 -12.04 -13.98
CA ALA A 121 2.53 -12.22 -13.31
C ALA A 121 3.06 -10.89 -12.73
N THR A 122 2.96 -9.81 -13.51
CA THR A 122 3.33 -8.48 -13.05
C THR A 122 2.45 -8.02 -11.88
N ALA A 123 1.12 -8.22 -11.95
CA ALA A 123 0.21 -7.86 -10.89
C ALA A 123 0.53 -8.63 -9.59
N ARG A 124 0.81 -9.93 -9.69
CA ARG A 124 1.23 -10.80 -8.57
C ARG A 124 2.49 -10.27 -7.90
N GLN A 125 3.54 -9.95 -8.67
CA GLN A 125 4.76 -9.35 -8.13
C GLN A 125 4.51 -8.02 -7.43
N ARG A 126 3.63 -7.18 -7.99
CA ARG A 126 3.28 -5.89 -7.39
C ARG A 126 2.50 -6.04 -6.08
N LEU A 127 1.62 -7.03 -5.97
CA LEU A 127 0.87 -7.34 -4.73
C LEU A 127 1.75 -7.92 -3.61
N GLN A 128 2.98 -8.32 -3.92
CA GLN A 128 4.01 -8.71 -2.95
C GLN A 128 4.96 -7.54 -2.61
N SER A 129 4.94 -6.47 -3.42
CA SER A 129 5.92 -5.40 -3.32
C SER A 129 5.58 -4.39 -2.24
N LEU A 130 6.51 -4.23 -1.31
CA LEU A 130 6.41 -3.23 -0.25
C LEU A 130 6.35 -1.79 -0.77
N SER A 131 6.93 -1.52 -1.95
CA SER A 131 6.86 -0.21 -2.58
C SER A 131 5.46 0.08 -3.12
N TRP A 132 4.80 -0.92 -3.69
CA TRP A 132 3.41 -0.81 -4.15
C TRP A 132 2.44 -0.68 -2.98
N PHE A 133 2.64 -1.45 -1.92
CA PHE A 133 1.87 -1.30 -0.68
C PHE A 133 1.94 0.13 -0.14
N MET A 134 3.16 0.67 0.02
CA MET A 134 3.32 2.05 0.49
C MET A 134 2.78 3.10 -0.50
N LYS A 135 2.79 2.82 -1.80
CA LYS A 135 2.15 3.71 -2.79
C LYS A 135 0.63 3.74 -2.60
N CYS A 136 0.02 2.56 -2.51
CA CYS A 136 -1.43 2.37 -2.33
C CYS A 136 -1.94 2.86 -0.97
N LEU A 137 -1.07 2.90 0.05
CA LEU A 137 -1.36 3.53 1.34
C LEU A 137 -1.33 5.05 1.24
N LYS A 138 -0.28 5.62 0.65
CA LYS A 138 -0.03 7.07 0.69
C LYS A 138 -0.93 7.89 -0.23
N GLU A 139 -1.19 7.42 -1.45
CA GLU A 139 -1.90 8.24 -2.45
C GLU A 139 -3.35 8.55 -2.07
N PRO A 140 -4.19 7.59 -1.62
CA PRO A 140 -5.55 7.89 -1.18
C PRO A 140 -5.58 8.78 0.05
N LEU A 141 -4.71 8.52 1.05
CA LEU A 141 -4.62 9.36 2.25
C LEU A 141 -4.23 10.80 1.91
N ALA A 142 -3.25 10.99 1.01
CA ALA A 142 -2.87 12.32 0.55
C ALA A 142 -4.02 13.04 -0.16
N ARG A 143 -4.85 12.32 -0.93
CA ARG A 143 -6.01 12.91 -1.61
C ARG A 143 -7.13 13.29 -0.65
N LEU A 144 -7.37 12.48 0.38
CA LEU A 144 -8.37 12.79 1.42
C LEU A 144 -7.96 14.04 2.20
N VAL A 145 -6.72 14.07 2.69
CA VAL A 145 -6.21 15.24 3.43
C VAL A 145 -6.17 16.50 2.56
N ASN A 146 -5.71 16.39 1.31
CA ASN A 146 -5.72 17.55 0.41
C ASN A 146 -7.14 18.07 0.14
N ARG A 147 -8.14 17.18 0.07
CA ARG A 147 -9.54 17.59 -0.12
C ARG A 147 -10.06 18.32 1.12
N GLU A 148 -9.78 17.79 2.30
CA GLU A 148 -10.13 18.39 3.59
C GLU A 148 -9.48 19.77 3.76
N GLU A 149 -8.21 19.92 3.40
CA GLU A 149 -7.43 21.16 3.55
C GLU A 149 -7.55 22.13 2.36
N GLY A 150 -8.36 21.82 1.33
CA GLY A 150 -8.43 22.63 0.11
C GLY A 150 -7.09 22.77 -0.64
N ALA A 151 -6.16 21.85 -0.42
CA ALA A 151 -4.80 21.91 -0.93
C ALA A 151 -4.57 21.02 -2.17
N ARG A 152 -3.42 21.20 -2.82
CA ARG A 152 -2.96 20.35 -3.93
C ARG A 152 -1.51 19.91 -3.71
N GLY A 153 -1.11 18.84 -4.38
CA GLY A 153 0.26 18.32 -4.37
C GLY A 153 0.49 17.19 -3.37
N ALA A 154 1.75 16.96 -3.00
CA ALA A 154 2.11 15.87 -2.09
C ALA A 154 1.74 16.21 -0.63
N PHE A 155 1.17 15.24 0.08
CA PHE A 155 0.99 15.31 1.54
C PHE A 155 2.02 14.45 2.28
N LEU A 156 2.34 13.26 1.76
CA LEU A 156 3.37 12.37 2.28
C LEU A 156 4.59 12.34 1.36
N LYS A 157 5.79 12.22 1.95
CA LYS A 157 7.05 12.15 1.19
C LYS A 157 7.02 10.99 0.18
N GLY A 158 7.51 11.24 -1.04
CA GLY A 158 7.54 10.23 -2.11
C GLY A 158 8.37 8.99 -1.74
N ARG A 159 9.50 9.18 -1.06
CA ARG A 159 10.34 8.10 -0.53
C ARG A 159 9.85 7.68 0.85
N SER A 160 9.73 6.36 1.04
CA SER A 160 9.53 5.73 2.34
C SER A 160 10.84 5.07 2.77
N TYR A 161 11.15 5.12 4.07
CA TYR A 161 12.30 4.45 4.63
C TYR A 161 11.87 3.07 5.13
N TYR A 162 12.70 2.07 4.89
CA TYR A 162 12.48 0.69 5.29
C TYR A 162 13.61 0.30 6.22
N LEU A 163 13.25 -0.02 7.45
CA LEU A 163 14.19 -0.50 8.45
C LEU A 163 13.84 -1.96 8.73
N HIS A 164 14.81 -2.86 8.53
CA HIS A 164 14.68 -4.22 8.99
C HIS A 164 14.52 -4.23 10.53
N SER A 165 13.57 -5.01 11.05
CA SER A 165 13.46 -5.31 12.48
C SER A 165 13.94 -6.73 12.75
N PRO A 166 15.24 -6.92 13.10
CA PRO A 166 15.79 -8.24 13.39
C PRO A 166 15.21 -8.88 14.66
N CYS A 167 14.66 -8.09 15.58
CA CYS A 167 14.13 -8.59 16.86
C CYS A 167 12.75 -9.28 16.76
N LEU A 168 12.20 -9.44 15.56
CA LEU A 168 10.90 -10.08 15.31
C LEU A 168 11.08 -11.27 14.37
N THR A 169 12.07 -12.12 14.61
CA THR A 169 12.16 -13.43 13.94
C THR A 169 11.39 -14.43 14.77
N ASN A 170 10.23 -14.85 14.28
CA ASN A 170 9.53 -16.04 14.74
C ASN A 170 9.55 -17.07 13.62
#